data_AF-A0A8J3Y2A7-F1
#
_entry.id   AF-A0A8J3Y2A7-F1
#
_cell.length_a   1.000
_cell.length_b   1.000
_cell.length_c   1.000
_cell.angle_alpha   90.00
_cell.angle_beta   90.00
_cell.angle_gamma   90.00
#
_symmetry.space_group_name_H-M   'P 1'
#
loop_
_entity.id
_entity.type
_entity.pdbx_description
1 polymer ?
#
loop_
_entity_poly.entity_id
_entity_poly.type
_entity_poly.pdbx_seq_one_letter_code
_entity_poly.pdbx_strand_id
1 'polypeptide(L)' 'MADTSVGIAQEQLAAARVQLNDGAPLELRLQIGMLAAQIAIAERLDGIEKSIDFGIVVRPE' A
#
# COMPACT_ATOMS: atom_id res chain seq x y z
N MET A 1 0.78 3.63 -14.91
CA MET A 1 0.73 4.83 -14.02
C MET A 1 0.33 4.49 -12.58
N ALA A 2 0.03 3.23 -12.21
CA ALA A 2 -0.32 2.84 -10.83
C ALA A 2 0.90 2.50 -9.94
N ASP A 3 1.99 1.95 -10.52
CA ASP A 3 3.20 1.55 -9.76
C ASP A 3 3.85 2.70 -8.97
N THR A 4 3.75 3.94 -9.46
CA THR A 4 4.37 5.10 -8.82
C THR A 4 3.65 5.50 -7.51
N SER A 5 2.34 5.28 -7.42
CA SER A 5 1.51 5.76 -6.31
C SER A 5 1.72 4.95 -5.02
N VAL A 6 1.81 3.63 -5.15
CA VAL A 6 2.07 2.72 -4.01
C VAL A 6 3.50 2.90 -3.52
N GLY A 7 4.48 3.05 -4.43
CA GLY A 7 5.87 3.32 -4.07
C GLY A 7 6.05 4.61 -3.26
N ILE A 8 5.43 5.72 -3.69
CA ILE A 8 5.45 6.99 -2.95
C ILE A 8 4.82 6.82 -1.56
N ALA A 9 3.70 6.09 -1.45
CA ALA A 9 3.04 5.86 -0.17
C ALA A 9 3.90 5.00 0.78
N GLN A 10 4.63 4.01 0.27
CA GLN A 10 5.60 3.22 1.05
C GLN A 10 6.76 4.07 1.56
N GLU A 11 7.32 4.96 0.73
CA GLU A 11 8.39 5.88 1.14
C GLU A 11 7.90 6.84 2.24
N GLN A 12 6.69 7.38 2.10
CA GLN A 12 6.08 8.22 3.14
C GLN A 12 5.84 7.45 4.44
N LEU A 13 5.38 6.19 4.35
CA LEU A 13 5.20 5.33 5.51
C LEU A 13 6.54 5.04 6.20
N ALA A 14 7.61 4.78 5.44
CA ALA A 14 8.95 4.57 5.98
C ALA A 14 9.47 5.83 6.71
N ALA A 15 9.32 7.01 6.11
CA ALA A 15 9.70 8.27 6.72
C ALA A 15 8.89 8.59 8.00
N ALA A 16 7.59 8.30 8.00
CA ALA A 16 6.73 8.51 9.16
C ALA A 16 7.04 7.51 10.29
N ARG A 17 7.41 6.26 9.95
CA ARG A 17 7.84 5.25 10.93
C ARG A 17 9.13 5.63 11.65
N VAL A 18 10.06 6.31 10.99
CA VAL A 18 11.29 6.82 11.63
C VAL A 18 10.97 7.86 12.72
N GLN A 19 9.84 8.56 12.60
CA GLN A 19 9.38 9.55 13.58
C GLN A 19 8.58 8.92 14.74
N LEU A 20 8.23 7.63 14.67
CA LEU A 20 7.58 6.92 15.76
C LEU A 20 8.61 6.53 16.82
N ASN A 21 8.65 7.31 17.89
CA ASN A 21 9.32 6.98 19.14
C ASN A 21 8.30 6.63 20.23
N ASP A 22 8.76 6.12 21.38
CA ASP A 22 7.88 5.72 22.49
C ASP A 22 7.02 6.86 23.05
N GLY A 23 7.37 8.13 22.77
CA GLY A 23 6.60 9.31 23.12
C GLY A 23 5.62 9.81 22.04
N ALA A 24 5.58 9.16 20.88
CA ALA A 24 4.74 9.62 19.76
C ALA A 24 3.25 9.63 20.14
N PRO A 25 2.51 10.73 19.86
CA PRO A 25 1.08 10.83 20.15
C PRO A 25 0.28 9.67 19.56
N LEU A 26 -0.76 9.23 20.27
CA LEU A 26 -1.64 8.14 19.81
C LEU A 26 -2.21 8.41 18.42
N GLU A 27 -2.56 9.66 18.14
CA GLU A 27 -3.11 10.07 16.85
C GLU A 27 -2.14 9.86 15.69
N LEU A 28 -0.84 10.17 15.89
CA LEU A 28 0.20 9.91 14.91
C LEU A 28 0.39 8.40 14.67
N ARG A 29 0.35 7.60 15.74
CA ARG A 29 0.40 6.13 15.63
C ARG A 29 -0.77 5.56 14.83
N LEU A 30 -1.98 6.07 15.07
CA LEU A 30 -3.18 5.66 14.35
C LEU A 30 -3.10 6.06 12.87
N GLN A 31 -2.69 7.29 12.57
CA GLN A 31 -2.52 7.75 11.19
C GLN A 31 -1.53 6.89 10.41
N ILE A 32 -0.39 6.55 11.02
CA ILE A 32 0.61 5.67 10.40
C ILE A 32 0.07 4.25 10.21
N GLY A 33 -0.66 3.72 11.19
CA GLY A 33 -1.33 2.42 11.08
C GLY A 33 -2.37 2.39 9.95
N MET A 34 -3.17 3.46 9.81
CA MET A 34 -4.13 3.61 8.72
C MET A 34 -3.46 3.68 7.36
N LEU A 35 -2.38 4.47 7.23
CA LEU A 35 -1.60 4.57 5.99
C LEU A 35 -1.03 3.20 5.59
N ALA A 36 -0.47 2.45 6.54
CA ALA A 36 0.03 1.10 6.29
C ALA A 36 -1.07 0.14 5.80
N ALA A 37 -2.26 0.20 6.40
CA ALA A 37 -3.39 -0.62 5.98
C ALA A 37 -3.86 -0.27 4.56
N GLN A 38 -3.91 1.02 4.21
CA GLN A 38 -4.30 1.47 2.87
C GLN A 38 -3.32 1.00 1.79
N ILE A 39 -2.01 1.05 2.07
CA ILE A 39 -0.97 0.55 1.15
C ILE A 39 -1.15 -0.95 0.91
N ALA A 40 -1.33 -1.75 1.98
CA ALA A 40 -1.55 -3.19 1.85
C ALA A 40 -2.82 -3.54 1.06
N ILE A 41 -3.88 -2.74 1.20
CA ILE A 41 -5.11 -2.90 0.40
C ILE A 41 -4.83 -2.58 -1.07
N ALA A 42 -4.13 -1.48 -1.36
CA ALA A 42 -3.79 -1.07 -2.71
C ALA A 42 -2.91 -2.12 -3.44
N GLU A 43 -1.90 -2.67 -2.77
CA GLU A 43 -1.07 -3.76 -3.29
C GLU A 43 -1.90 -5.01 -3.61
N ARG A 44 -2.85 -5.36 -2.74
CA ARG A 44 -3.73 -6.51 -2.96
C ARG A 44 -4.67 -6.29 -4.15
N LEU A 45 -5.21 -5.08 -4.30
CA LEU A 45 -6.06 -4.73 -5.44
C LEU A 45 -5.27 -4.75 -6.76
N ASP A 46 -4.06 -4.20 -6.78
CA ASP A 46 -3.17 -4.25 -7.94
C ASP A 46 -2.79 -5.69 -8.31
N GLY A 47 -2.52 -6.55 -7.31
CA GLY A 47 -2.30 -7.98 -7.53
C GLY A 47 -3.53 -8.71 -8.09
N ILE A 48 -4.74 -8.32 -7.66
CA ILE A 48 -6.00 -8.85 -8.20
C ILE A 48 -6.20 -8.40 -9.65
N GLU A 49 -5.98 -7.12 -9.96
CA GLU A 49 -6.10 -6.56 -11.31
C GLU A 49 -5.16 -7.28 -12.29
N LYS A 50 -3.87 -7.43 -11.92
CA LYS A 50 -2.89 -8.19 -12.70
C LYS A 50 -3.28 -9.66 -12.91
N SER A 51 -3.91 -10.28 -11.92
CA SER A 51 -4.36 -11.68 -12.01
C SER A 51 -5.60 -11.83 -12.92
N ILE A 52 -6.51 -10.87 -12.91
CA ILE A 52 -7.69 -10.84 -13.79
C ILE A 52 -7.26 -10.59 -15.23
N ASP A 53 -6.35 -9.65 -15.47
CA ASP A 53 -5.79 -9.40 -16.80
C ASP A 53 -5.13 -10.67 -17.37
N PHE A 54 -4.37 -11.40 -16.56
CA PHE A 54 -3.80 -12.68 -16.97
C PHE A 54 -4.88 -13.74 -17.26
N GLY A 55 -5.91 -13.85 -16.41
CA GLY A 55 -7.01 -14.80 -16.59
C GLY A 55 -7.90 -14.53 -17.81
N ILE A 56 -7.97 -13.29 -18.29
CA ILE A 56 -8.67 -12.93 -19.55
C ILE A 56 -7.80 -13.23 -20.77
N VAL A 57 -6.49 -13.01 -20.69
CA VAL A 57 -5.54 -13.29 -21.80
C VAL A 57 -5.36 -14.79 -22.05
N VAL A 58 -5.49 -15.64 -21.01
CA VAL A 58 -5.38 -17.10 -21.13
C VAL A 58 -6.77 -17.76 -21.18
N ARG A 59 -7.74 -17.20 -21.92
CA ARG A 59 -8.86 -18.00 -22.43
C ARG A 59 -8.41 -18.66 -23.74
N PRO A 60 -8.03 -19.95 -23.75
CA PRO A 60 -7.89 -20.66 -25.00
C PRO A 60 -9.30 -20.87 -25.56
N GLU A 61 -9.46 -20.56 -26.84
CA GLU A 61 -10.61 -21.01 -27.64
C GLU A 61 -10.70 -22.54 -27.67
#